data_AF-A0A9D8R995-F1
#
_entry.id   AF-A0A9D8R995-F1
#
_cell.length_a   1.000
_cell.length_b   1.000
_cell.length_c   1.000
_cell.angle_alpha   90.00
_cell.angle_beta   90.00
_cell.angle_gamma   90.00
#
_symmetry.space_group_name_H-M   'P 1'
#
loop_
_entity.id
_entity.type
_entity.pdbx_description
1 polymer ?
#
loop_
_entity_poly.entity_id
_entity_poly.type
_entity_poly.pdbx_seq_one_letter_code
_entity_poly.pdbx_strand_id
1 'polypeptide(L)'
;MDEYRKLTEEEIVILENNNCWAEDWSAIEVAEDFIPKYVKHTTFYGEIRIGVFEKNIEVSKDFFKHSGIYRATLRNVSVGDNCLIENISNFINNYPIGNECYISNVCTMETTEGATFGEGNLVSVLNEVGDGNVVIFGNLNSQFAAFMVKHFRDKEVKDAIRRLVDEDIRLNMPERGTIGNGVKIV
;
A
#
# COMPACT_ATOMS: atom_id res chain seq x y z
N MET A 1 -7.89 -18.02 5.38
CA MET A 1 -8.04 -16.72 6.05
C MET A 1 -7.18 -16.87 7.26
N ASP A 2 -5.94 -16.38 7.18
CA ASP A 2 -4.96 -16.62 8.23
C ASP A 2 -5.46 -15.95 9.50
N GLU A 3 -5.59 -16.75 10.55
CA GLU A 3 -6.16 -16.32 11.81
C GLU A 3 -5.09 -15.47 12.50
N TYR A 4 -5.39 -14.18 12.68
CA TYR A 4 -4.50 -13.26 13.38
C TYR A 4 -4.79 -13.33 14.87
N ARG A 5 -3.73 -13.44 15.68
CA ARG A 5 -3.80 -13.39 17.15
C ARG A 5 -3.04 -12.19 17.69
N LYS A 6 -3.27 -11.88 18.96
CA LYS A 6 -2.47 -10.88 19.67
C LYS A 6 -1.07 -11.43 19.97
N LEU A 7 -0.11 -10.52 20.12
CA LEU A 7 1.21 -10.86 20.61
C LEU A 7 1.12 -11.42 22.04
N THR A 8 1.94 -12.44 22.31
CA THR A 8 2.20 -12.93 23.66
C THR A 8 3.22 -12.03 24.37
N GLU A 9 3.26 -12.08 25.70
CA GLU A 9 4.25 -11.34 26.50
C GLU A 9 5.69 -11.72 26.12
N GLU A 10 5.94 -13.00 25.86
CA GLU A 10 7.26 -13.50 25.45
C GLU A 10 7.69 -12.90 24.10
N GLU A 11 6.77 -12.81 23.13
CA GLU A 11 7.06 -12.21 21.83
C GLU A 11 7.31 -10.71 21.93
N ILE A 12 6.56 -10.00 22.78
CA ILE A 12 6.79 -8.56 23.05
C ILE A 12 8.20 -8.35 23.60
N VAL A 13 8.63 -9.16 24.59
CA VAL A 13 9.98 -9.08 25.14
C VAL A 13 11.05 -9.34 24.07
N ILE A 14 10.83 -10.28 23.14
CA ILE A 14 11.76 -10.52 22.02
C ILE A 14 11.80 -9.31 21.08
N LEU A 15 10.66 -8.70 20.77
CA LEU A 15 10.58 -7.52 19.92
C LEU A 15 11.30 -6.32 20.55
N GLU A 16 11.10 -6.07 21.85
CA GLU A 16 11.80 -5.03 22.60
C GLU A 16 13.31 -5.25 22.60
N ASN A 17 13.76 -6.49 22.84
CA ASN A 17 15.19 -6.86 22.76
C ASN A 17 15.77 -6.71 21.35
N ASN A 18 14.93 -6.81 20.32
CA ASN A 18 15.28 -6.52 18.93
C ASN A 18 15.27 -5.01 18.60
N ASN A 19 15.17 -4.15 19.62
CA ASN A 19 15.03 -2.69 19.51
C ASN A 19 13.76 -2.27 18.77
N CYS A 20 12.68 -3.02 18.92
CA CYS A 20 11.36 -2.59 18.45
C CYS A 20 10.62 -1.84 19.56
N TRP A 21 9.69 -0.99 19.16
CA TRP A 21 8.82 -0.26 20.07
C TRP A 21 7.44 -0.12 19.43
N ALA A 22 6.39 -0.15 20.25
CA ALA A 22 5.03 0.12 19.83
C ALA A 22 4.38 1.16 20.75
N GLU A 23 3.54 2.01 20.18
CA GLU A 23 2.68 2.92 20.95
C GLU A 23 1.67 2.14 21.81
N ASP A 24 1.15 1.05 21.24
CA ASP A 24 0.25 0.11 21.91
C ASP A 24 0.44 -1.30 21.34
N TRP A 25 1.07 -2.18 22.12
CA TRP A 25 1.28 -3.59 21.72
C TRP A 25 -0.04 -4.35 21.52
N SER A 26 -1.15 -3.91 22.14
CA SER A 26 -2.46 -4.55 21.98
C SER A 26 -3.11 -4.26 20.62
N ALA A 27 -2.65 -3.23 19.91
CA ALA A 27 -3.05 -2.89 18.54
C ALA A 27 -2.29 -3.68 17.46
N ILE A 28 -1.35 -4.54 17.87
CA ILE A 28 -0.59 -5.40 16.96
C ILE A 28 -1.16 -6.82 16.96
N GLU A 29 -1.42 -7.32 15.76
CA GLU A 29 -1.86 -8.68 15.51
C GLU A 29 -0.85 -9.40 14.62
N VAL A 30 -0.62 -10.67 14.87
CA VAL A 30 0.35 -11.48 14.15
C VAL A 30 -0.27 -12.81 13.72
N ALA A 31 0.23 -13.39 12.64
CA ALA A 31 -0.15 -14.74 12.23
C ALA A 31 0.19 -15.76 13.33
N GLU A 32 -0.53 -16.89 13.34
CA GLU A 32 -0.37 -17.93 14.38
C GLU A 32 1.09 -18.37 14.57
N ASP A 33 1.77 -18.69 13.45
CA ASP A 33 3.16 -19.16 13.39
C ASP A 33 4.20 -18.01 13.31
N PHE A 34 3.83 -16.80 13.74
CA PHE A 34 4.72 -15.64 13.71
C PHE A 34 5.98 -15.86 14.57
N ILE A 35 7.14 -15.48 14.02
CA ILE A 35 8.43 -15.56 14.71
C ILE A 35 9.00 -14.14 14.87
N PRO A 36 9.04 -13.57 16.10
CA PRO A 36 9.48 -12.18 16.34
C PRO A 36 10.96 -11.92 16.04
N LYS A 37 11.78 -12.98 15.90
CA LYS A 37 13.21 -12.92 15.59
C LYS A 37 13.53 -12.10 14.33
N TYR A 38 12.62 -12.07 13.36
CA TYR A 38 12.82 -11.44 12.06
C TYR A 38 12.29 -10.01 11.96
N VAL A 39 11.96 -9.40 13.10
CA VAL A 39 11.55 -8.01 13.20
C VAL A 39 12.54 -7.28 14.10
N LYS A 40 13.24 -6.27 13.58
CA LYS A 40 14.30 -5.54 14.31
C LYS A 40 14.35 -4.07 13.99
N HIS A 41 14.65 -3.25 15.00
CA HIS A 41 14.74 -1.79 14.88
C HIS A 41 13.47 -1.20 14.23
N THR A 42 12.30 -1.69 14.65
CA THR A 42 11.02 -1.33 14.04
C THR A 42 10.11 -0.62 15.04
N THR A 43 9.53 0.48 14.60
CA THR A 43 8.58 1.27 15.38
C THR A 43 7.17 1.10 14.84
N PHE A 44 6.21 0.85 15.71
CA PHE A 44 4.81 0.57 15.38
C PHE A 44 3.86 1.63 15.95
N TYR A 45 2.94 2.11 15.11
CA TYR A 45 1.88 3.05 15.47
C TYR A 45 0.52 2.58 14.96
N GLY A 46 -0.53 2.76 15.76
CA GLY A 46 -1.89 2.36 15.41
C GLY A 46 -2.02 0.85 15.13
N GLU A 47 -2.88 0.50 14.19
CA GLU A 47 -3.21 -0.90 13.89
C GLU A 47 -2.15 -1.57 13.02
N ILE A 48 -1.53 -2.63 13.53
CA ILE A 48 -0.51 -3.37 12.78
C ILE A 48 -0.91 -4.84 12.65
N ARG A 49 -0.74 -5.39 11.44
CA ARG A 49 -0.85 -6.83 11.20
C ARG A 49 0.43 -7.36 10.57
N ILE A 50 0.96 -8.48 11.06
CA ILE A 50 2.21 -9.05 10.55
C ILE A 50 2.04 -10.54 10.24
N GLY A 51 2.31 -10.92 8.99
CA GLY A 51 2.35 -12.31 8.53
C GLY A 51 3.59 -13.06 9.01
N VAL A 52 3.80 -14.26 8.45
CA VAL A 52 4.97 -15.10 8.79
C VAL A 52 6.22 -14.69 8.00
N PHE A 53 7.41 -15.03 8.53
CA PHE A 53 8.70 -14.78 7.88
C PHE A 53 9.50 -16.07 7.82
N GLU A 54 9.33 -16.86 6.76
CA GLU A 54 9.91 -18.21 6.63
C GLU A 54 10.78 -18.36 5.38
N LYS A 55 10.54 -17.53 4.36
CA LYS A 55 11.23 -17.60 3.08
C LYS A 55 12.37 -16.59 2.98
N ASN A 56 13.32 -16.91 2.11
CA ASN A 56 14.26 -15.93 1.58
C ASN A 56 13.71 -15.29 0.30
N ILE A 57 13.91 -13.99 0.15
CA ILE A 57 13.48 -13.17 -0.98
C ILE A 57 14.69 -12.77 -1.82
N GLU A 58 14.57 -12.87 -3.14
CA GLU A 58 15.62 -12.49 -4.09
C GLU A 58 15.71 -10.96 -4.22
N VAL A 59 16.74 -10.36 -3.63
CA VAL A 59 16.93 -8.90 -3.65
C VAL A 59 17.75 -8.45 -4.86
N SER A 60 18.63 -9.32 -5.36
CA SER A 60 19.33 -9.18 -6.64
C SER A 60 19.61 -10.58 -7.19
N LYS A 61 19.99 -10.68 -8.46
CA LYS A 61 20.23 -11.98 -9.12
C LYS A 61 21.16 -12.85 -8.27
N ASP A 62 20.66 -14.05 -7.90
CA ASP A 62 21.37 -15.04 -7.08
C ASP A 62 21.73 -14.55 -5.65
N PHE A 63 21.18 -13.41 -5.21
CA PHE A 63 21.38 -12.86 -3.87
C PHE A 63 20.06 -12.78 -3.12
N PHE A 64 19.95 -13.60 -2.07
CA PHE A 64 18.76 -13.77 -1.28
C PHE A 64 18.96 -13.27 0.14
N LYS A 65 17.91 -12.65 0.68
CA LYS A 65 17.85 -12.21 2.08
C LYS A 65 16.62 -12.80 2.74
N HIS A 66 16.72 -13.13 4.02
CA HIS A 66 15.58 -13.64 4.77
C HIS A 66 14.49 -12.57 4.88
N SER A 67 13.22 -12.98 4.72
CA SER A 67 12.08 -12.09 4.94
C SER A 67 12.03 -11.58 6.38
N GLY A 68 11.41 -10.42 6.58
CA GLY A 68 11.38 -9.73 7.86
C GLY A 68 11.21 -8.23 7.71
N ILE A 69 11.15 -7.55 8.85
CA ILE A 69 11.04 -6.09 8.92
C ILE A 69 12.27 -5.56 9.66
N TYR A 70 13.06 -4.71 9.00
CA TYR A 70 14.34 -4.24 9.52
C TYR A 70 14.48 -2.73 9.34
N ARG A 71 14.59 -1.97 10.44
CA ARG A 71 14.76 -0.49 10.37
C ARG A 71 13.60 0.17 9.62
N ALA A 72 12.42 0.16 10.22
CA ALA A 72 11.23 0.74 9.62
C ALA A 72 10.31 1.35 10.67
N THR A 73 9.53 2.34 10.25
CA THR A 73 8.41 2.89 11.04
C THR A 73 7.11 2.58 10.29
N LEU A 74 6.19 1.89 10.93
CA LEU A 74 4.93 1.47 10.34
C LEU A 74 3.75 2.07 11.11
N ARG A 75 2.77 2.62 10.40
CA ARG A 75 1.54 3.17 10.97
C ARG A 75 0.30 2.69 10.22
N ASN A 76 -0.64 2.00 10.88
CA ASN A 76 -1.85 1.47 10.24
C ASN A 76 -1.52 0.57 9.02
N VAL A 77 -0.55 -0.33 9.19
CA VAL A 77 0.00 -1.17 8.12
C VAL A 77 -0.31 -2.64 8.38
N SER A 78 -0.70 -3.37 7.34
CA SER A 78 -0.71 -4.83 7.34
C SER A 78 0.40 -5.34 6.44
N VAL A 79 1.24 -6.23 6.92
CA VAL A 79 2.33 -6.86 6.18
C VAL A 79 1.98 -8.32 5.96
N GLY A 80 1.81 -8.72 4.71
CA GLY A 80 1.57 -10.11 4.32
C GLY A 80 2.78 -11.01 4.53
N ASP A 81 2.58 -12.29 4.27
CA ASP A 81 3.59 -13.32 4.53
C ASP A 81 4.84 -13.11 3.69
N ASN A 82 5.99 -13.42 4.27
CA ASN A 82 7.28 -13.49 3.60
C ASN A 82 7.71 -12.17 2.94
N CYS A 83 7.24 -11.03 3.44
CA CYS A 83 7.74 -9.74 2.99
C CYS A 83 9.14 -9.44 3.55
N LEU A 84 9.97 -8.77 2.75
CA LEU A 84 11.19 -8.11 3.22
C LEU A 84 10.97 -6.60 3.16
N ILE A 85 10.82 -5.96 4.31
CA ILE A 85 10.70 -4.51 4.44
C ILE A 85 11.94 -4.00 5.17
N GLU A 86 12.75 -3.17 4.54
CA GLU A 86 13.96 -2.68 5.18
C GLU A 86 14.40 -1.27 4.81
N ASN A 87 15.02 -0.58 5.78
CA ASN A 87 15.57 0.77 5.62
C ASN A 87 14.50 1.78 5.14
N ILE A 88 13.36 1.81 5.81
CA ILE A 88 12.36 2.87 5.61
C ILE A 88 12.82 4.09 6.38
N SER A 89 13.26 5.13 5.67
CA SER A 89 13.94 6.27 6.31
C SER A 89 13.00 7.14 7.14
N ASN A 90 11.72 7.22 6.75
CA ASN A 90 10.69 7.95 7.47
C ASN A 90 9.61 6.99 7.97
N PHE A 91 8.58 6.68 7.17
CA PHE A 91 7.51 5.75 7.56
C PHE A 91 6.70 5.20 6.37
N ILE A 92 5.98 4.10 6.64
CA ILE A 92 4.87 3.60 5.82
C ILE A 92 3.57 3.83 6.61
N ASN A 93 2.60 4.54 6.01
CA ASN A 93 1.33 4.91 6.65
C ASN A 93 0.12 4.52 5.78
N ASN A 94 -0.85 3.82 6.38
CA ASN A 94 -2.12 3.41 5.74
C ASN A 94 -1.93 2.53 4.48
N TYR A 95 -1.24 1.40 4.63
CA TYR A 95 -1.05 0.40 3.56
C TYR A 95 -1.24 -1.04 4.06
N PRO A 96 -2.17 -1.82 3.50
CA PRO A 96 -2.05 -3.26 3.42
C PRO A 96 -1.05 -3.63 2.29
N ILE A 97 -0.07 -4.41 2.67
CA ILE A 97 0.99 -4.95 1.82
C ILE A 97 0.74 -6.44 1.68
N GLY A 98 0.64 -6.92 0.44
CA GLY A 98 0.43 -8.32 0.12
C GLY A 98 1.66 -9.20 0.43
N ASN A 99 1.61 -10.45 0.02
CA ASN A 99 2.63 -11.44 0.33
C ASN A 99 3.87 -11.31 -0.56
N GLU A 100 5.02 -11.77 -0.07
CA GLU A 100 6.28 -11.89 -0.81
C GLU A 100 6.77 -10.56 -1.43
N CYS A 101 6.45 -9.44 -0.79
CA CYS A 101 6.90 -8.13 -1.24
C CYS A 101 8.34 -7.83 -0.80
N TYR A 102 9.07 -7.07 -1.59
CA TYR A 102 10.37 -6.51 -1.23
C TYR A 102 10.34 -4.99 -1.30
N ILE A 103 10.38 -4.32 -0.14
CA ILE A 103 10.38 -2.86 -0.02
C ILE A 103 11.68 -2.45 0.67
N SER A 104 12.53 -1.70 -0.03
CA SER A 104 13.85 -1.32 0.48
C SER A 104 14.19 0.12 0.18
N ASN A 105 14.85 0.79 1.13
CA ASN A 105 15.41 2.14 0.96
C ASN A 105 14.39 3.20 0.50
N VAL A 106 13.12 3.03 0.89
CA VAL A 106 12.07 4.01 0.60
C VAL A 106 12.05 5.05 1.71
N CYS A 107 11.86 6.33 1.36
CA CYS A 107 11.75 7.39 2.36
C CYS A 107 10.39 7.35 3.06
N THR A 108 9.31 7.70 2.33
CA THR A 108 7.93 7.74 2.84
C THR A 108 7.01 7.03 1.87
N MET A 109 6.12 6.19 2.38
CA MET A 109 4.93 5.69 1.67
C MET A 109 3.71 6.07 2.49
N GLU A 110 2.81 6.87 1.95
CA GLU A 110 1.64 7.34 2.70
C GLU A 110 0.40 7.37 1.83
N THR A 111 -0.72 6.94 2.43
CA THR A 111 -2.06 7.23 1.92
C THR A 111 -2.73 8.20 2.86
N THR A 112 -3.12 9.36 2.34
CA THR A 112 -3.91 10.37 3.07
C THR A 112 -5.40 10.11 2.91
N GLU A 113 -6.18 10.58 3.87
CA GLU A 113 -7.65 10.57 3.77
C GLU A 113 -8.11 11.25 2.46
N GLY A 114 -9.10 10.66 1.79
CA GLY A 114 -9.62 11.17 0.53
C GLY A 114 -8.74 10.94 -0.71
N ALA A 115 -7.68 10.11 -0.60
CA ALA A 115 -6.85 9.77 -1.75
C ALA A 115 -7.65 9.01 -2.83
N THR A 116 -7.66 9.55 -4.06
CA THR A 116 -8.32 8.92 -5.22
C THR A 116 -7.36 8.13 -6.10
N PHE A 117 -6.07 8.08 -5.74
CA PHE A 117 -5.03 7.39 -6.52
C PHE A 117 -4.96 7.80 -7.99
N GLY A 118 -5.29 9.06 -8.28
CA GLY A 118 -5.28 9.60 -9.64
C GLY A 118 -6.67 9.65 -10.30
N GLU A 119 -7.67 8.98 -9.74
CA GLU A 119 -9.04 9.06 -10.23
C GLU A 119 -9.63 10.47 -10.07
N GLY A 120 -10.46 10.86 -11.03
CA GLY A 120 -11.05 12.19 -11.17
C GLY A 120 -10.13 13.19 -11.89
N ASN A 121 -8.85 12.86 -12.11
CA ASN A 121 -7.94 13.75 -12.81
C ASN A 121 -8.23 13.80 -14.31
N LEU A 122 -8.14 15.00 -14.87
CA LEU A 122 -8.24 15.26 -16.30
C LEU A 122 -6.87 15.15 -16.94
N VAL A 123 -6.78 14.37 -18.02
CA VAL A 123 -5.59 14.23 -18.85
C VAL A 123 -5.91 14.72 -20.25
N SER A 124 -4.93 15.39 -20.86
CA SER A 124 -4.99 15.84 -22.24
C SER A 124 -4.37 14.78 -23.15
N VAL A 125 -5.21 14.07 -23.88
CA VAL A 125 -4.82 13.04 -24.86
C VAL A 125 -4.99 13.61 -26.26
N LEU A 126 -3.93 13.56 -27.07
CA LEU A 126 -3.90 14.11 -28.45
C LEU A 126 -4.26 15.61 -28.54
N ASN A 127 -4.09 16.33 -27.42
CA ASN A 127 -4.23 17.78 -27.35
C ASN A 127 -3.05 18.34 -26.55
N GLU A 128 -2.12 19.02 -27.21
CA GLU A 128 -0.93 19.60 -26.59
C GLU A 128 -1.21 20.98 -25.95
N VAL A 129 -2.34 21.61 -26.31
CA VAL A 129 -2.73 22.94 -25.81
C VAL A 129 -4.25 22.96 -25.57
N GLY A 130 -4.67 22.83 -24.31
CA GLY A 130 -6.06 23.04 -23.90
C GLY A 130 -6.46 22.25 -22.65
N ASP A 131 -7.74 22.40 -22.27
CA ASP A 131 -8.35 21.67 -21.16
C ASP A 131 -8.34 20.16 -21.40
N GLY A 132 -8.11 19.39 -20.34
CA GLY A 132 -8.11 17.92 -20.41
C GLY A 132 -9.41 17.35 -20.96
N ASN A 133 -9.28 16.27 -21.73
CA ASN A 133 -10.35 15.66 -22.53
C ASN A 133 -10.65 14.21 -22.14
N VAL A 134 -9.86 13.61 -21.23
CA VAL A 134 -10.13 12.29 -20.66
C VAL A 134 -10.07 12.40 -19.13
N VAL A 135 -11.06 11.86 -18.43
CA VAL A 135 -11.02 11.72 -16.98
C VAL A 135 -10.51 10.32 -16.65
N ILE A 136 -9.49 10.21 -15.79
CA ILE A 136 -9.03 8.93 -15.25
C ILE A 136 -10.01 8.49 -14.16
N PHE A 137 -10.45 7.24 -14.21
CA PHE A 137 -11.23 6.59 -13.17
C PHE A 137 -11.12 5.07 -13.32
N GLY A 138 -11.50 4.29 -12.30
CA GLY A 138 -11.19 2.86 -12.21
C GLY A 138 -11.75 2.03 -13.37
N ASN A 139 -12.88 2.44 -13.95
CA ASN A 139 -13.54 1.75 -15.07
C ASN A 139 -13.17 2.33 -16.45
N LEU A 140 -12.17 3.22 -16.53
CA LEU A 140 -11.74 3.81 -17.80
C LEU A 140 -11.17 2.72 -18.73
N ASN A 141 -11.81 2.52 -19.88
CA ASN A 141 -11.33 1.66 -20.95
C ASN A 141 -11.08 2.46 -22.24
N SER A 142 -10.46 1.82 -23.23
CA SER A 142 -10.09 2.46 -24.50
C SER A 142 -11.28 3.05 -25.27
N GLN A 143 -12.44 2.39 -25.24
CA GLN A 143 -13.65 2.81 -25.93
C GLN A 143 -14.24 4.05 -25.27
N PHE A 144 -14.27 4.08 -23.93
CA PHE A 144 -14.74 5.20 -23.15
C PHE A 144 -13.80 6.40 -23.28
N ALA A 145 -12.48 6.18 -23.26
CA ALA A 145 -11.49 7.21 -23.54
C ALA A 145 -11.67 7.81 -24.95
N ALA A 146 -11.82 6.96 -25.98
CA ALA A 146 -12.06 7.41 -27.35
C ALA A 146 -13.38 8.20 -27.47
N PHE A 147 -14.42 7.79 -26.76
CA PHE A 147 -15.69 8.51 -26.69
C PHE A 147 -15.51 9.90 -26.06
N MET A 148 -14.81 10.00 -24.92
CA MET A 148 -14.51 11.29 -24.27
C MET A 148 -13.71 12.21 -25.20
N VAL A 149 -12.67 11.69 -25.86
CA VAL A 149 -11.86 12.47 -26.81
C VAL A 149 -12.69 12.94 -27.99
N LYS A 150 -13.56 12.10 -28.55
CA LYS A 150 -14.40 12.48 -29.70
C LYS A 150 -15.44 13.55 -29.34
N HIS A 151 -15.98 13.49 -28.13
CA HIS A 151 -17.07 14.35 -27.68
C HIS A 151 -16.60 15.48 -26.74
N PHE A 152 -15.30 15.76 -26.65
CA PHE A 152 -14.74 16.69 -25.66
C PHE A 152 -15.26 18.14 -25.75
N ARG A 153 -15.75 18.55 -26.94
CA ARG A 153 -16.34 19.88 -27.19
C ARG A 153 -17.81 19.96 -26.78
N ASP A 154 -18.47 18.82 -26.57
CA ASP A 154 -19.85 18.74 -26.13
C ASP A 154 -19.90 18.88 -24.60
N LYS A 155 -20.38 20.04 -24.15
CA LYS A 155 -20.42 20.36 -22.73
C LYS A 155 -21.40 19.48 -21.96
N GLU A 156 -22.56 19.16 -22.54
CA GLU A 156 -23.59 18.37 -21.86
C GLU A 156 -23.11 16.93 -21.64
N VAL A 157 -22.50 16.34 -22.67
CA VAL A 157 -21.91 15.00 -22.57
C VAL A 157 -20.76 14.98 -21.57
N LYS A 158 -19.87 15.99 -21.61
CA LYS A 158 -18.75 16.11 -20.67
C LYS A 158 -19.23 16.23 -19.22
N ASP A 159 -20.24 17.04 -18.97
CA ASP A 159 -20.79 17.24 -17.62
C ASP A 159 -21.53 15.99 -17.13
N ALA A 160 -22.20 15.24 -18.02
CA ALA A 160 -22.83 13.97 -17.67
C ALA A 160 -21.80 12.90 -17.32
N ILE A 161 -20.73 12.76 -18.12
CA ILE A 161 -19.63 11.81 -17.86
C ILE A 161 -18.95 12.15 -16.54
N ARG A 162 -18.63 13.42 -16.29
CA ARG A 162 -18.00 13.84 -15.03
C ARG A 162 -18.86 13.48 -13.83
N ARG A 163 -20.17 13.73 -13.88
CA ARG A 163 -21.08 13.35 -12.80
C ARG A 163 -21.05 11.86 -12.51
N LEU A 164 -21.10 11.03 -13.55
CA LEU A 164 -21.05 9.57 -13.41
C LEU A 164 -19.73 9.10 -12.80
N VAL A 165 -18.61 9.67 -13.27
CA VAL A 165 -17.28 9.36 -12.75
C VAL A 165 -17.15 9.80 -11.28
N ASP A 166 -17.60 11.00 -10.93
CA ASP A 166 -17.55 11.51 -9.55
C ASP A 166 -18.40 10.65 -8.60
N GLU A 167 -19.56 10.15 -9.06
CA GLU A 167 -20.38 9.20 -8.30
C GLU A 167 -19.68 7.84 -8.14
N ASP A 168 -19.07 7.30 -9.20
CA ASP A 168 -18.32 6.03 -9.15
C ASP A 168 -17.12 6.11 -8.20
N ILE A 169 -16.35 7.20 -8.27
CA ILE A 169 -15.21 7.45 -7.37
C ILE A 169 -15.70 7.52 -5.92
N ARG A 170 -16.79 8.23 -5.64
CA ARG A 170 -17.33 8.33 -4.28
C ARG A 170 -17.78 6.99 -3.71
N LEU A 171 -18.34 6.12 -4.54
CA LEU A 171 -18.82 4.81 -4.12
C LEU A 171 -17.68 3.80 -3.90
N ASN A 172 -16.55 3.97 -4.61
CA ASN A 172 -15.45 3.01 -4.62
C ASN A 172 -14.14 3.56 -4.01
N MET A 173 -14.16 4.74 -3.38
CA MET A 173 -12.96 5.36 -2.82
C MET A 173 -12.36 4.47 -1.72
N PRO A 174 -11.13 3.96 -1.90
CA PRO A 174 -10.53 3.11 -0.90
C PRO A 174 -10.00 3.95 0.26
N GLU A 175 -10.15 3.44 1.48
CA GLU A 175 -9.67 4.11 2.69
C GLU A 175 -8.13 4.08 2.82
N ARG A 176 -7.50 3.07 2.20
CA ARG A 176 -6.06 2.82 2.26
C ARG A 176 -5.53 2.55 0.85
N GLY A 177 -4.25 2.85 0.61
CA GLY A 177 -3.54 2.37 -0.58
C GLY A 177 -3.41 0.86 -0.52
N THR A 178 -2.94 0.19 -1.58
CA THR A 178 -2.70 -1.26 -1.54
C THR A 178 -1.43 -1.60 -2.28
N ILE A 179 -0.64 -2.53 -1.73
CA ILE A 179 0.48 -3.16 -2.44
C ILE A 179 0.10 -4.63 -2.66
N GLY A 180 0.07 -5.07 -3.92
CA GLY A 180 -0.23 -6.46 -4.28
C GLY A 180 0.89 -7.43 -3.92
N ASN A 181 0.68 -8.72 -4.19
CA ASN A 181 1.67 -9.76 -3.90
C ASN A 181 2.88 -9.67 -4.85
N GLY A 182 4.07 -10.03 -4.36
CA GLY A 182 5.30 -10.12 -5.16
C GLY A 182 5.85 -8.78 -5.65
N VAL A 183 5.38 -7.66 -5.08
CA VAL A 183 5.80 -6.32 -5.51
C VAL A 183 7.20 -6.00 -4.99
N LYS A 184 8.02 -5.39 -5.85
CA LYS A 184 9.38 -4.92 -5.51
C LYS A 184 9.49 -3.41 -5.67
N ILE A 185 9.83 -2.71 -4.58
CA ILE A 185 10.07 -1.27 -4.50
C ILE A 185 11.44 -1.08 -3.86
N VAL A 186 12.42 -0.59 -4.61
CA VAL A 186 13.84 -0.48 -4.20
C VAL A 186 14.47 0.83 -4.60
#